data_AF-A0A6A0ICC0-F1
#
_entry.id   AF-A0A6A0ICC0-F1
#
_cell.length_a   1.000
_cell.length_b   1.000
_cell.length_c   1.000
_cell.angle_alpha   90.00
_cell.angle_beta   90.00
_cell.angle_gamma   90.00
#
_symmetry.space_group_name_H-M   'P 1'
#
loop_
_entity.id
_entity.type
_entity.pdbx_description
1 polymer ?
#
loop_
_entity_poly.entity_id
_entity_poly.type
_entity_poly.pdbx_seq_one_letter_code
_entity_poly.pdbx_strand_id
1 'polypeptide(L)'
;MRRRASTDRADRASVAATAAKLAALGRMTGAQLAHRYEELFGQPPRSRNRQYLRKRLAYRIQELAEGGLSPRALDRIDQLNRLAPPPWRRPAGGAHGPAAQPTLAPPARDPRLPSPGTVLTRLHRGVEHRVTVLADGFEYRGERYRSLSAIARRITGTPWNGFLFFFGRSSGTRKLPEGSAA
;
A
#
# COMPACT_ATOMS: atom_id res chain seq x y z
N MET A 1 -10.83 -57.48 1.67
CA MET A 1 -10.19 -56.60 0.66
C MET A 1 -11.12 -55.60 -0.07
N ARG A 2 -12.45 -55.59 0.11
CA ARG A 2 -13.37 -54.72 -0.68
C ARG A 2 -13.55 -53.26 -0.18
N ARG A 3 -13.14 -52.90 1.05
CA ARG A 3 -13.34 -51.54 1.62
C ARG A 3 -12.39 -50.43 1.11
N ARG A 4 -11.21 -50.78 0.57
CA ARG A 4 -10.20 -49.79 0.16
C ARG A 4 -10.48 -49.17 -1.22
N ALA A 5 -11.11 -49.94 -2.12
CA ALA A 5 -11.49 -49.46 -3.45
C ALA A 5 -12.71 -48.51 -3.44
N SER A 6 -13.54 -48.56 -2.39
CA SER A 6 -14.68 -47.65 -2.24
C SER A 6 -14.27 -46.28 -1.70
N THR A 7 -13.28 -46.22 -0.80
CA THR A 7 -12.74 -44.95 -0.26
C THR A 7 -11.99 -44.17 -1.33
N ASP A 8 -11.12 -44.83 -2.11
CA ASP A 8 -10.36 -44.17 -3.19
C ASP A 8 -11.26 -43.51 -4.25
N ARG A 9 -12.42 -44.13 -4.53
CA ARG A 9 -13.38 -43.61 -5.51
C ARG A 9 -14.13 -42.39 -4.96
N ALA A 10 -14.49 -42.42 -3.68
CA ALA A 10 -15.12 -41.29 -2.99
C ALA A 10 -14.16 -40.10 -2.86
N ASP A 11 -12.89 -40.35 -2.54
CA ASP A 11 -11.87 -39.31 -2.43
C ASP A 11 -11.63 -38.62 -3.78
N ARG A 12 -11.50 -39.39 -4.87
CA ARG A 12 -11.38 -38.83 -6.23
C ARG A 12 -12.60 -37.99 -6.62
N ALA A 13 -13.81 -38.42 -6.25
CA ALA A 13 -15.03 -37.66 -6.51
C ALA A 13 -15.06 -36.34 -5.72
N SER A 14 -14.60 -36.34 -4.46
CA SER A 14 -14.46 -35.13 -3.64
C SER A 14 -13.47 -34.13 -4.26
N VAL A 15 -12.29 -34.61 -4.69
CA VAL A 15 -11.27 -33.79 -5.35
C VAL A 15 -11.82 -33.19 -6.65
N ALA A 16 -12.50 -33.99 -7.49
CA ALA A 16 -13.12 -33.50 -8.72
C ALA A 16 -14.21 -32.45 -8.46
N ALA A 17 -15.04 -32.64 -7.43
CA ALA A 17 -16.05 -31.68 -7.03
C ALA A 17 -15.43 -30.36 -6.54
N THR A 18 -14.34 -30.42 -5.77
CA THR A 18 -13.57 -29.26 -5.33
C THR A 18 -12.96 -28.52 -6.53
N ALA A 19 -12.33 -29.23 -7.47
CA ALA A 19 -11.77 -28.64 -8.68
C ALA A 19 -12.84 -27.92 -9.53
N ALA A 20 -14.03 -28.50 -9.69
CA ALA A 20 -15.13 -27.87 -10.40
C ALA A 20 -15.59 -26.56 -9.72
N LYS A 21 -15.67 -26.54 -8.39
CA LYS A 21 -15.99 -25.33 -7.61
C LYS A 21 -14.92 -24.25 -7.79
N LEU A 22 -13.64 -24.61 -7.81
CA LEU A 22 -12.53 -23.67 -8.04
C LEU A 22 -12.55 -23.08 -9.46
N ALA A 23 -12.87 -23.91 -10.47
CA ALA A 23 -13.01 -23.44 -11.85
C ALA A 23 -14.18 -22.46 -11.99
N ALA A 24 -15.29 -22.67 -11.27
CA ALA A 24 -16.42 -21.75 -11.25
C ALA A 24 -16.05 -20.35 -10.72
N LEU A 25 -15.21 -20.27 -9.67
CA LEU A 25 -14.73 -18.97 -9.14
C LEU A 25 -13.99 -18.13 -10.19
N GLY A 26 -13.30 -18.77 -11.14
CA GLY A 26 -12.59 -18.06 -12.21
C GLY A 26 -13.53 -17.26 -13.12
N ARG A 27 -14.75 -17.77 -13.34
CA ARG A 27 -15.75 -17.16 -14.23
C ARG A 27 -16.63 -16.11 -13.54
N MET A 28 -16.63 -16.06 -12.21
CA MET A 28 -17.43 -15.11 -11.45
C MET A 28 -16.91 -13.66 -11.54
N THR A 29 -17.84 -12.71 -11.57
CA THR A 29 -17.57 -11.28 -11.45
C THR A 29 -17.19 -10.90 -10.02
N GLY A 30 -16.64 -9.69 -9.82
CA GLY A 30 -16.30 -9.21 -8.48
C GLY A 30 -17.49 -9.14 -7.52
N ALA A 31 -18.68 -8.79 -8.01
CA ALA A 31 -19.91 -8.76 -7.20
C ALA A 31 -20.36 -10.17 -6.81
N GLN A 32 -20.31 -11.14 -7.74
CA GLN A 32 -20.63 -12.54 -7.45
C GLN A 32 -19.65 -13.15 -6.44
N LEU A 33 -18.36 -12.83 -6.53
CA LEU A 33 -17.37 -13.27 -5.55
C LEU A 33 -17.62 -12.64 -4.17
N ALA A 34 -18.07 -11.39 -4.11
CA ALA A 34 -18.40 -10.74 -2.84
C ALA A 34 -19.63 -11.40 -2.18
N HIS A 35 -20.68 -11.68 -2.95
CA HIS A 35 -21.85 -12.42 -2.47
C HIS A 35 -21.45 -13.81 -1.96
N ARG A 36 -20.66 -14.56 -2.74
CA ARG A 36 -20.17 -15.88 -2.34
C ARG A 36 -19.29 -15.84 -1.09
N TYR A 37 -18.57 -14.73 -0.88
CA TYR A 37 -17.78 -14.50 0.32
C TYR A 37 -18.69 -14.32 1.54
N GLU A 38 -19.73 -13.51 1.44
CA GLU A 38 -20.72 -13.32 2.50
C GLU A 38 -21.41 -14.64 2.87
N GLU A 39 -21.79 -15.46 1.90
CA GLU A 39 -22.38 -16.79 2.14
C GLU A 39 -21.45 -17.72 2.94
N LEU A 40 -20.14 -17.74 2.63
CA LEU A 40 -19.20 -18.68 3.24
C LEU A 40 -18.58 -18.17 4.55
N PHE A 41 -18.51 -16.87 4.75
CA PHE A 41 -17.84 -16.23 5.90
C PHE A 41 -18.80 -15.46 6.82
N GLY A 42 -20.06 -15.28 6.44
CA GLY A 42 -21.09 -14.58 7.22
C GLY A 42 -20.87 -13.07 7.36
N GLN A 43 -19.94 -12.49 6.60
CA GLN A 43 -19.60 -11.07 6.69
C GLN A 43 -19.17 -10.51 5.33
N PRO A 44 -19.38 -9.21 5.07
CA PRO A 44 -18.96 -8.58 3.82
C PRO A 44 -17.43 -8.55 3.69
N PRO A 45 -16.89 -8.69 2.47
CA PRO A 45 -15.46 -8.58 2.25
C PRO A 45 -14.98 -7.13 2.45
N ARG A 46 -13.83 -6.99 3.11
CA ARG A 46 -13.17 -5.68 3.31
C ARG A 46 -12.65 -5.04 2.01
N SER A 47 -12.49 -5.83 0.95
CA SER A 47 -12.00 -5.37 -0.35
C SER A 47 -12.77 -6.01 -1.48
N ARG A 48 -13.02 -5.23 -2.54
CA ARG A 48 -13.64 -5.71 -3.79
C ARG A 48 -12.61 -6.24 -4.80
N ASN A 49 -11.35 -6.42 -4.40
CA ASN A 49 -10.32 -6.96 -5.28
C ASN A 49 -10.63 -8.41 -5.68
N ARG A 50 -10.89 -8.62 -6.99
CA ARG A 50 -11.28 -9.92 -7.56
C ARG A 50 -10.28 -11.04 -7.28
N GLN A 51 -8.97 -10.76 -7.38
CA GLN A 51 -7.95 -11.77 -7.16
C GLN A 51 -7.88 -12.19 -5.68
N TYR A 52 -8.00 -11.22 -4.77
CA TYR A 52 -8.03 -11.48 -3.34
C TYR A 52 -9.24 -12.37 -2.97
N LEU A 53 -10.44 -11.99 -3.42
CA LEU A 53 -11.66 -12.75 -3.14
C LEU A 53 -11.58 -14.16 -3.69
N ARG A 54 -11.10 -14.33 -4.93
CA ARG A 54 -10.91 -15.65 -5.52
C ARG A 54 -9.97 -16.53 -4.70
N LYS A 55 -8.81 -16.01 -4.28
CA LYS A 55 -7.85 -16.78 -3.45
C LYS A 55 -8.47 -17.16 -2.11
N ARG A 56 -9.19 -16.23 -1.47
CA ARG A 56 -9.79 -16.47 -0.15
C ARG A 56 -10.94 -17.47 -0.20
N LEU A 57 -11.79 -17.39 -1.22
CA LEU A 57 -12.85 -18.35 -1.49
C LEU A 57 -12.30 -19.73 -1.87
N ALA A 58 -11.25 -19.77 -2.70
CA ALA A 58 -10.60 -21.03 -3.08
C ALA A 58 -10.09 -21.78 -1.85
N TYR A 59 -9.37 -21.07 -0.97
CA TYR A 59 -8.90 -21.63 0.30
C TYR A 59 -10.06 -22.16 1.14
N ARG A 60 -11.15 -21.39 1.29
CA ARG A 60 -12.31 -21.82 2.10
C ARG A 60 -13.00 -23.06 1.52
N ILE A 61 -13.10 -23.16 0.20
CA ILE A 61 -13.67 -24.34 -0.47
C ILE A 61 -12.81 -25.58 -0.24
N GLN A 62 -11.48 -25.44 -0.28
CA GLN A 62 -10.55 -26.53 0.02
C GLN A 62 -10.64 -26.95 1.49
N GLU A 63 -10.66 -25.99 2.41
CA GLU A 63 -10.80 -26.23 3.85
C GLU A 63 -12.09 -26.98 4.19
N LEU A 64 -13.20 -26.67 3.53
CA LEU A 64 -14.47 -27.38 3.72
C LEU A 64 -14.46 -28.81 3.17
N ALA A 65 -13.60 -29.12 2.19
CA ALA A 65 -13.53 -30.43 1.55
C ALA A 65 -12.49 -31.36 2.21
N GLU A 66 -11.34 -30.80 2.58
CA GLU A 66 -10.17 -31.55 3.07
C GLU A 66 -10.00 -31.42 4.60
N GLY A 67 -10.70 -30.47 5.22
CA GLY A 67 -10.47 -30.07 6.60
C GLY A 67 -9.47 -28.92 6.70
N GLY A 68 -9.46 -28.26 7.86
CA GLY A 68 -8.50 -27.20 8.18
C GLY A 68 -7.10 -27.72 8.49
N LEU A 69 -6.24 -26.80 8.90
CA LEU A 69 -4.90 -27.14 9.38
C LEU A 69 -5.02 -28.05 10.62
N SER A 70 -4.29 -29.18 10.59
CA SER A 70 -4.25 -30.09 11.73
C SER A 70 -3.63 -29.41 12.95
N PRO A 71 -3.96 -29.83 14.19
CA PRO A 71 -3.36 -29.28 15.40
C PRO A 71 -1.82 -29.29 15.35
N ARG A 72 -1.24 -30.38 14.85
CA ARG A 72 0.21 -30.50 14.63
C ARG A 72 0.76 -29.45 13.66
N ALA A 73 0.01 -29.12 12.60
CA ALA A 73 0.42 -28.08 11.64
C ALA A 73 0.38 -26.69 12.29
N LEU A 74 -0.63 -26.41 13.12
CA LEU A 74 -0.71 -25.16 13.89
C LEU A 74 0.42 -25.05 14.92
N ASP A 75 0.68 -26.11 15.68
CA ASP A 75 1.81 -26.17 16.63
C ASP A 75 3.14 -25.92 15.92
N ARG A 76 3.30 -26.49 14.73
CA ARG A 76 4.50 -26.29 13.92
C ARG A 76 4.62 -24.85 13.41
N ILE A 77 3.52 -24.22 12.98
CA ILE A 77 3.48 -22.81 12.60
C ILE A 77 3.87 -21.92 13.80
N ASP A 78 3.35 -22.21 14.98
CA ASP A 78 3.68 -21.44 16.19
C ASP A 78 5.14 -21.59 16.60
N GLN A 79 5.69 -22.80 16.53
CA GLN A 79 7.13 -23.03 16.74
C GLN A 79 7.98 -22.22 15.75
N LEU A 80 7.61 -22.23 14.47
CA LEU A 80 8.33 -21.48 13.44
C LEU A 80 8.20 -19.97 13.65
N ASN A 81 7.04 -19.47 14.06
CA ASN A 81 6.83 -18.04 14.35
C ASN A 81 7.71 -17.57 15.52
N ARG A 82 7.92 -18.40 16.56
CA ARG A 82 8.81 -18.06 17.68
C ARG A 82 10.28 -17.94 17.26
N LEU A 83 10.68 -18.72 16.27
CA LEU A 83 12.04 -18.75 15.74
C LEU A 83 12.23 -17.78 14.56
N ALA A 84 11.15 -17.15 14.08
CA ALA A 84 11.21 -16.26 12.94
C ALA A 84 12.00 -15.00 13.30
N PRO A 85 12.93 -14.56 12.42
CA PRO A 85 13.57 -13.27 12.60
C PRO A 85 12.51 -12.16 12.59
N PRO A 86 12.78 -11.02 13.25
CA PRO A 86 11.86 -9.90 13.25
C PRO A 86 11.48 -9.54 11.80
N PRO A 87 10.19 -9.27 11.53
CA PRO A 87 9.75 -9.00 10.17
C PRO A 87 10.53 -7.82 9.59
N TRP A 88 10.99 -7.97 8.33
CA TRP A 88 11.63 -6.91 7.55
C TRP A 88 10.76 -5.65 7.42
N ARG A 89 9.45 -5.77 7.70
CA ARG A 89 8.57 -4.63 7.90
C ARG A 89 8.56 -4.26 9.38
N ARG A 90 9.05 -3.05 9.66
CA ARG A 90 8.76 -2.31 10.89
C ARG A 90 7.26 -2.49 11.21
N PRO A 91 6.89 -2.94 12.42
CA PRO A 91 5.49 -2.99 12.78
C PRO A 91 4.90 -1.61 12.49
N ALA A 92 3.72 -1.57 11.87
CA ALA A 92 2.93 -0.36 11.85
C ALA A 92 2.50 -0.08 13.29
N GLY A 93 3.44 0.40 14.11
CA GLY A 93 3.22 0.90 15.46
C GLY A 93 2.54 2.26 15.37
N GLY A 94 1.37 2.31 14.76
CA GLY A 94 0.28 3.08 15.31
C GLY A 94 -0.37 2.17 16.35
N ALA A 95 0.17 2.20 17.57
CA ALA A 95 -0.59 1.70 18.70
C ALA A 95 -1.94 2.43 18.69
N HIS A 96 -3.05 1.70 18.66
CA HIS A 96 -4.36 2.27 18.94
C HIS A 96 -4.49 2.50 20.46
N GLY A 97 -3.50 3.19 21.04
CA GLY A 97 -3.69 3.86 22.33
C GLY A 97 -4.64 5.05 22.12
N PRO A 98 -5.34 5.53 23.16
CA PRO A 98 -6.18 6.71 23.05
C PRO A 98 -5.35 7.81 22.40
N ALA A 99 -5.87 8.36 21.31
CA ALA A 99 -5.18 9.33 20.47
C ALA A 99 -4.50 10.37 21.35
N ALA A 100 -3.18 10.26 21.49
CA ALA A 100 -2.38 11.39 21.93
C ALA A 100 -2.67 12.46 20.88
N GLN A 101 -3.44 13.48 21.29
CA GLN A 101 -3.68 14.64 20.47
C GLN A 101 -2.31 15.10 19.97
N PRO A 102 -2.12 15.30 18.66
CA PRO A 102 -0.85 15.80 18.17
C PRO A 102 -0.68 17.19 18.78
N THR A 103 0.13 17.30 19.83
CA THR A 103 0.66 18.58 20.27
C THR A 103 1.35 19.14 19.03
N LEU A 104 0.78 20.19 18.46
CA LEU A 104 1.23 20.86 17.25
C LEU A 104 2.57 21.55 17.54
N ALA A 105 3.61 20.78 17.79
CA ALA A 105 4.95 21.23 17.46
C ALA A 105 4.95 21.42 15.93
N PRO A 106 5.34 22.59 15.41
CA PRO A 106 5.46 22.78 13.97
C PRO A 106 6.35 21.64 13.42
N PRO A 107 5.96 21.04 12.28
CA PRO A 107 6.71 19.91 11.73
C PRO A 107 8.17 20.34 11.59
N ALA A 108 9.07 19.62 12.25
CA ALA A 108 10.49 19.88 12.17
C ALA A 108 10.89 19.96 10.69
N ARG A 109 11.55 21.05 10.32
CA ARG A 109 11.96 21.32 8.94
C ARG A 109 12.77 20.13 8.40
N ASP A 110 12.40 19.61 7.23
CA ASP A 110 13.11 18.49 6.61
C ASP A 110 14.59 18.89 6.40
N PRO A 111 15.56 18.18 7.01
CA PRO A 111 16.99 18.54 6.92
C PRO A 111 17.54 18.59 5.50
N ARG A 112 16.87 17.96 4.53
CA ARG A 112 17.27 17.93 3.13
C ARG A 112 16.90 19.21 2.38
N LEU A 113 16.11 20.10 2.96
CA LEU A 113 15.71 21.35 2.33
C LEU A 113 16.81 22.42 2.51
N PRO A 114 17.12 23.19 1.45
CA PRO A 114 18.09 24.28 1.53
C PRO A 114 17.54 25.45 2.34
N SER A 115 18.43 26.24 2.96
CA SER A 115 18.10 27.29 3.93
C SER A 115 16.96 28.21 3.46
N PRO A 116 16.10 28.69 4.38
CA PRO A 116 15.12 29.73 4.06
C PRO A 116 15.76 30.90 3.32
N GLY A 117 15.08 31.42 2.30
CA GLY A 117 15.59 32.40 1.34
C GLY A 117 16.10 31.78 0.03
N THR A 118 16.34 30.46 -0.03
CA THR A 118 16.78 29.81 -1.27
C THR A 118 15.68 29.82 -2.33
N VAL A 119 15.99 30.27 -3.54
CA VAL A 119 15.07 30.22 -4.69
C VAL A 119 15.33 28.95 -5.51
N LEU A 120 14.36 28.05 -5.54
CA LEU A 120 14.34 26.85 -6.37
C LEU A 120 13.77 27.19 -7.74
N THR A 121 14.51 26.88 -8.79
CA THR A 121 14.08 27.14 -10.17
C THR A 121 13.86 25.83 -10.90
N ARG A 122 12.69 25.68 -11.54
CA ARG A 122 12.35 24.48 -12.32
C ARG A 122 11.67 24.85 -13.64
N LEU A 123 12.19 24.32 -14.74
CA LEU A 123 11.53 24.41 -16.04
C LEU A 123 10.53 23.26 -16.22
N HIS A 124 9.28 23.58 -16.54
CA HIS A 124 8.22 22.62 -16.84
C HIS A 124 7.32 23.17 -17.96
N ARG A 125 7.10 22.36 -19.01
CA ARG A 125 6.31 22.74 -20.20
C ARG A 125 6.71 24.11 -20.79
N GLY A 126 8.02 24.38 -20.84
CA GLY A 126 8.56 25.64 -21.37
C GLY A 126 8.41 26.85 -20.44
N VAL A 127 7.82 26.68 -19.25
CA VAL A 127 7.68 27.75 -18.26
C VAL A 127 8.67 27.55 -17.12
N GLU A 128 9.37 28.62 -16.76
CA GLU A 128 10.24 28.66 -15.58
C GLU A 128 9.41 28.93 -14.32
N HIS A 129 9.52 28.03 -13.34
CA HIS A 129 8.83 28.12 -12.07
C HIS A 129 9.85 28.39 -10.97
N ARG A 130 9.73 29.56 -10.32
CA ARG A 130 10.55 29.98 -9.19
C ARG A 130 9.79 29.82 -7.88
N VAL A 131 10.40 29.13 -6.92
CA VAL A 131 9.84 28.84 -5.59
C VAL A 131 10.82 29.30 -4.53
N THR A 132 10.39 30.18 -3.63
CA THR A 132 11.21 30.65 -2.51
C THR A 132 10.97 29.75 -1.30
N VAL A 133 12.02 29.23 -0.69
CA VAL A 133 11.92 28.48 0.56
C VAL A 133 11.75 29.47 1.71
N LEU A 134 10.70 29.34 2.52
CA LEU A 134 10.48 30.12 3.75
C LEU A 134 10.86 29.28 4.98
N ALA A 135 10.90 29.91 6.15
CA ALA A 135 11.21 29.21 7.41
C ALA A 135 10.14 28.16 7.77
N ASP A 136 8.89 28.49 7.46
CA ASP A 136 7.67 27.76 7.80
C ASP A 136 6.93 27.17 6.57
N GLY A 137 7.52 27.30 5.37
CA GLY A 137 6.87 26.84 4.15
C GLY A 137 7.59 27.23 2.85
N PHE A 138 6.82 27.51 1.82
CA PHE A 138 7.31 27.86 0.49
C PHE A 138 6.43 28.93 -0.13
N GLU A 139 7.01 29.80 -0.94
CA GLU A 139 6.27 30.78 -1.73
C GLU A 139 6.41 30.49 -3.21
N TYR A 140 5.30 30.55 -3.94
CA TYR A 140 5.25 30.37 -5.38
C TYR A 140 4.27 31.36 -5.99
N ARG A 141 4.76 32.24 -6.88
CA ARG A 141 3.98 33.31 -7.52
C ARG A 141 3.19 34.19 -6.54
N GLY A 142 3.80 34.52 -5.40
CA GLY A 142 3.18 35.35 -4.35
C GLY A 142 2.20 34.62 -3.43
N GLU A 143 1.94 33.33 -3.65
CA GLU A 143 1.11 32.51 -2.77
C GLU A 143 1.97 31.63 -1.85
N ARG A 144 1.58 31.51 -0.58
CA ARG A 144 2.24 30.65 0.41
C ARG A 144 1.69 29.23 0.37
N TYR A 145 2.58 28.24 0.37
CA TYR A 145 2.30 26.82 0.35
C TYR A 145 3.00 26.10 1.51
N ARG A 146 2.31 25.15 2.13
CA ARG A 146 2.88 24.33 3.23
C ARG A 146 3.85 23.24 2.76
N SER A 147 3.94 22.94 1.46
CA SER A 147 4.85 21.92 0.93
C SER A 147 5.18 22.08 -0.56
N LEU A 148 6.36 21.61 -0.97
CA LEU A 148 6.76 21.53 -2.38
C LEU A 148 5.84 20.63 -3.20
N SER A 149 5.25 19.59 -2.61
CA SER A 149 4.33 18.69 -3.32
C SER A 149 3.02 19.40 -3.69
N ALA A 150 2.57 20.36 -2.86
CA ALA A 150 1.42 21.20 -3.20
C ALA A 150 1.72 22.10 -4.41
N ILE A 151 2.92 22.70 -4.45
CA ILE A 151 3.38 23.50 -5.59
C ILE A 151 3.56 22.63 -6.84
N ALA A 152 4.18 21.46 -6.70
CA ALA A 152 4.36 20.53 -7.82
C ALA A 152 3.02 20.12 -8.43
N ARG A 153 2.02 19.79 -7.61
CA ARG A 153 0.65 19.51 -8.07
C ARG A 153 0.01 20.73 -8.74
N ARG A 154 0.23 21.94 -8.22
CA ARG A 154 -0.25 23.18 -8.84
C ARG A 154 0.36 23.40 -10.23
N ILE A 155 1.62 23.01 -10.43
CA ILE A 155 2.34 23.14 -11.71
C ILE A 155 1.95 22.02 -12.69
N THR A 156 1.90 20.76 -12.26
CA THR A 156 1.70 19.61 -13.16
C THR A 156 0.25 19.15 -13.28
N GLY A 157 -0.64 19.59 -12.40
CA GLY A 157 -2.03 19.14 -12.30
C GLY A 157 -2.22 17.73 -11.72
N THR A 158 -1.14 16.97 -11.50
CA THR A 158 -1.17 15.58 -11.01
C THR A 158 -0.36 15.48 -9.72
N PRO A 159 -0.71 14.59 -8.76
CA PRO A 159 0.11 14.36 -7.57
C PRO A 159 1.53 13.94 -7.96
N TRP A 160 2.53 14.71 -7.53
CA TRP A 160 3.94 14.39 -7.73
C TRP A 160 4.74 14.59 -6.43
N ASN A 161 5.88 13.92 -6.32
CA ASN A 161 6.80 14.15 -5.20
C ASN A 161 7.51 15.49 -5.43
N GLY A 162 7.12 16.50 -4.64
CA GLY A 162 7.63 17.87 -4.82
C GLY A 162 9.14 18.00 -4.64
N PHE A 163 9.75 17.23 -3.73
CA PHE A 163 11.19 17.24 -3.56
C PHE A 163 11.89 16.75 -4.84
N LEU A 164 11.46 15.62 -5.40
CA LEU A 164 12.03 15.10 -6.65
C LEU A 164 11.75 16.00 -7.85
N PHE A 165 10.61 16.71 -7.85
CA PHE A 165 10.29 17.65 -8.91
C PHE A 165 11.28 18.82 -8.98
N PHE A 166 11.63 19.40 -7.83
CA PHE A 166 12.53 20.56 -7.79
C PHE A 166 14.02 20.18 -7.74
N PHE A 167 14.39 19.11 -7.03
CA PHE A 167 15.79 18.71 -6.84
C PHE A 167 16.26 17.58 -7.77
N GLY A 168 15.35 16.97 -8.53
CA GLY A 168 15.68 15.83 -9.40
C GLY A 168 16.09 14.57 -8.62
N ARG A 169 16.56 13.56 -9.34
CA ARG A 169 17.33 12.46 -8.74
C ARG A 169 18.78 12.93 -8.64
N SER A 170 19.14 13.49 -7.48
CA SER A 170 20.54 13.70 -7.03
C SER A 170 21.53 14.48 -7.93
N SER A 171 21.10 15.39 -8.80
CA SER A 171 21.97 16.45 -9.35
C SER A 171 21.16 17.42 -10.23
N GLY A 172 21.08 18.70 -9.87
CA GLY A 172 20.46 19.68 -10.76
C GLY A 172 19.95 20.97 -10.15
N THR A 173 20.50 21.47 -9.04
CA THR A 173 20.33 22.88 -8.68
C THR A 173 21.39 23.69 -9.42
N ARG A 174 21.05 24.22 -10.60
CA ARG A 174 21.84 25.31 -11.18
C ARG A 174 21.63 26.52 -10.28
N LYS A 175 22.62 26.84 -9.43
CA LYS A 175 22.67 28.12 -8.71
C LYS A 175 22.60 29.22 -9.77
N LEU A 176 21.61 30.12 -9.67
CA LEU A 176 21.71 31.41 -10.35
C LEU A 176 22.87 32.18 -9.71
N PRO A 177 23.71 32.87 -10.49
CA PRO A 177 24.75 33.73 -9.94
C PRO A 177 24.11 34.86 -9.13
N GLU A 178 24.61 35.08 -7.92
CA GLU A 178 24.37 36.31 -7.17
C GLU A 178 25.00 37.47 -7.94
N GLY A 179 24.22 38.52 -8.21
CA GLY A 179 24.75 39.79 -8.72
C GLY A 179 23.89 40.45 -9.78
N SER A 180 22.94 41.29 -9.36
CA SER A 180 22.66 42.57 -10.02
C SER A 180 21.79 43.45 -9.11
N ALA A 181 22.47 44.26 -8.30
CA ALA A 181 21.98 45.56 -7.87
C ALA A 181 23.20 46.49 -7.94
N ALA A 182 23.27 47.22 -9.05
CA ALA A 182 23.97 48.50 -9.12
C ALA A 182 22.93 49.60 -8.86
#